data_AF-A0A961RCY8-F1
#
_entry.id   AF-A0A961RCY8-F1
#
_cell.length_a   1.000
_cell.length_b   1.000
_cell.length_c   1.000
_cell.angle_alpha   90.00
_cell.angle_beta   90.00
_cell.angle_gamma   90.00
#
_symmetry.space_group_name_H-M   'P 1'
#
loop_
_entity.id
_entity.type
_entity.pdbx_description
1 polymer ?
#
loop_
_entity_poly.entity_id
_entity_poly.type
_entity_poly.pdbx_seq_one_letter_code
_entity_poly.pdbx_strand_id
1 'polypeptide(L)' 'MDSLHSAELHSEEDRRQYSLLTTPLGKPGSGMVRYGAAMHFHRSGRMKPEMLEAYRICCKLDHEDVHDVMASRVLPD' A
#
# COMPACT_ATOMS: atom_id res chain seq x y z
N MET A 1 -2.24 8.35 -9.92
CA MET A 1 -3.05 7.14 -9.77
C MET A 1 -2.32 5.99 -10.46
N ASP A 2 -1.24 5.47 -9.87
CA ASP A 2 -0.76 4.13 -10.21
C ASP A 2 -1.67 3.15 -9.45
N SER A 3 -2.95 3.14 -9.82
CA SER A 3 -3.88 2.08 -9.44
C SER A 3 -3.27 0.80 -9.99
N LEU A 4 -3.02 -0.18 -9.13
CA LEU A 4 -2.97 -1.58 -9.55
C LEU A 4 -4.24 -1.81 -10.38
N HIS A 5 -4.11 -1.78 -11.71
CA HIS A 5 -5.24 -1.97 -12.61
C HIS A 5 -5.81 -3.36 -12.28
N SER A 6 -7.13 -3.48 -12.09
CA SER A 6 -7.76 -4.78 -11.79
C SER A 6 -7.43 -5.87 -12.83
N ALA A 7 -6.94 -5.48 -14.02
CA ALA A 7 -6.42 -6.37 -15.06
C ALA A 7 -5.10 -7.08 -14.71
N GLU A 8 -4.42 -6.71 -13.62
CA GLU A 8 -3.08 -7.21 -13.28
C GLU A 8 -3.10 -8.17 -12.07
N LEU A 9 -4.26 -8.47 -11.47
CA LEU A 9 -4.36 -9.50 -10.43
C LEU A 9 -4.37 -10.89 -11.09
N HIS A 10 -3.24 -11.59 -11.07
CA HIS A 10 -3.02 -12.80 -11.85
C HIS A 10 -3.35 -14.09 -11.08
N SER A 11 -3.63 -14.01 -9.78
CA SER A 11 -3.89 -15.16 -8.91
C SER A 11 -4.96 -14.86 -7.84
N GLU A 12 -5.46 -15.91 -7.19
CA GLU A 12 -6.32 -15.77 -6.01
C GLU A 12 -5.60 -15.07 -4.86
N GLU A 13 -4.29 -15.32 -4.72
CA GLU A 13 -3.47 -14.66 -3.72
C GLU A 13 -3.34 -13.16 -4.02
N ASP A 14 -3.18 -12.76 -5.28
CA ASP A 14 -3.19 -11.35 -5.67
C ASP A 14 -4.50 -10.67 -5.29
N ARG A 15 -5.64 -11.33 -5.52
CA ARG A 15 -6.96 -10.80 -5.10
C ARG A 15 -7.07 -10.66 -3.59
N ARG A 16 -6.59 -11.65 -2.84
CA ARG A 16 -6.57 -11.61 -1.37
C ARG A 16 -5.68 -10.47 -0.87
N GLN A 17 -4.49 -10.33 -1.41
CA GLN A 17 -3.56 -9.27 -1.05
C GLN A 17 -4.09 -7.90 -1.43
N TYR A 18 -4.74 -7.76 -2.58
CA TYR A 18 -5.41 -6.51 -2.96
C TYR A 18 -6.52 -6.11 -1.97
N SER A 19 -7.31 -7.09 -1.49
CA SER A 19 -8.32 -6.84 -0.46
C SER A 19 -7.70 -6.39 0.87
N LEU A 20 -6.52 -6.90 1.23
CA LEU A 20 -5.79 -6.49 2.43
C LEU A 20 -5.17 -5.10 2.25
N LEU A 21 -4.65 -4.80 1.06
CA LEU A 21 -4.08 -3.49 0.71
C LEU A 21 -5.11 -2.36 0.81
N THR A 22 -6.37 -2.67 0.51
CA THR A 22 -7.52 -1.74 0.57
C THR A 22 -8.23 -1.74 1.93
N THR A 23 -7.62 -2.31 2.98
CA THR A 23 -8.17 -2.27 4.34
C THR A 23 -8.41 -0.82 4.77
N PRO A 24 -9.63 -0.47 5.24
CA PRO A 24 -9.97 0.90 5.62
C PRO A 24 -9.01 1.49 6.67
N LEU A 25 -8.76 2.79 6.56
CA LEU A 25 -8.00 3.56 7.54
C LEU A 25 -8.69 3.53 8.92
N GLY A 26 -7.90 3.71 9.97
CA GLY A 26 -8.35 3.85 11.35
C GLY A 26 -8.81 2.55 12.03
N LYS A 27 -8.85 1.42 11.30
CA LYS A 27 -9.01 0.11 11.95
C LYS A 27 -7.71 -0.25 12.69
N PRO A 28 -7.76 -0.67 13.96
CA PRO A 28 -6.57 -1.09 14.70
C PRO A 28 -5.77 -2.17 13.95
N GLY A 29 -4.49 -1.91 13.71
CA GLY A 29 -3.57 -2.78 12.98
C GLY A 29 -3.72 -2.77 11.45
N SER A 30 -4.60 -1.92 10.90
CA SER A 30 -4.79 -1.81 9.45
C SER A 30 -3.55 -1.37 8.70
N GLY A 31 -2.71 -0.52 9.29
CA GLY A 31 -1.43 -0.12 8.73
C GLY A 31 -0.53 -1.32 8.47
N MET A 32 -0.41 -2.22 9.47
CA MET A 32 0.37 -3.46 9.35
C MET A 32 -0.18 -4.38 8.25
N VAL A 33 -1.51 -4.53 8.18
CA VAL A 33 -2.17 -5.35 7.15
C VAL A 33 -1.91 -4.80 5.75
N ARG A 34 -2.09 -3.49 5.56
CA ARG A 34 -1.82 -2.83 4.29
C ARG A 34 -0.35 -2.97 3.88
N TYR A 35 0.59 -2.79 4.82
CA TYR A 35 2.01 -2.95 4.57
C TYR A 35 2.38 -4.39 4.17
N GLY A 36 1.81 -5.39 4.85
CA GLY A 36 1.98 -6.80 4.48
C GLY A 36 1.59 -7.09 3.03
N ALA A 37 0.45 -6.56 2.61
CA ALA A 37 -0.01 -6.67 1.23
C ALA A 37 0.86 -5.89 0.24
N ALA A 38 1.32 -4.70 0.62
CA ALA A 38 2.23 -3.91 -0.21
C ALA A 38 3.54 -4.67 -0.50
N MET A 39 4.07 -5.39 0.49
CA MET A 39 5.27 -6.24 0.29
C MET A 39 5.06 -7.34 -0.74
N HIS A 40 3.87 -7.94 -0.84
CA HIS A 40 3.56 -8.95 -1.86
C HIS A 40 3.70 -8.37 -3.28
N PHE A 41 3.10 -7.20 -3.51
CA PHE A 41 3.18 -6.53 -4.81
C PHE A 41 4.57 -5.97 -5.10
N HIS A 42 5.31 -5.48 -4.10
CA HIS A 42 6.70 -5.07 -4.31
C HIS A 42 7.59 -6.28 -4.67
N ARG A 43 7.45 -7.41 -3.97
CA ARG A 43 8.26 -8.61 -4.23
C ARG A 43 8.05 -9.18 -5.63
N SER A 44 6.87 -8.96 -6.21
CA SER A 44 6.56 -9.31 -7.59
C SER A 44 6.93 -8.24 -8.62
N GLY A 45 7.57 -7.13 -8.20
CA GLY A 45 7.99 -6.04 -9.08
C GLY A 45 6.86 -5.11 -9.52
N ARG A 46 5.69 -5.22 -8.88
CA ARG A 46 4.45 -4.52 -9.25
C ARG A 46 4.11 -3.32 -8.36
N MET A 47 4.99 -3.00 -7.41
CA MET A 47 4.91 -1.81 -6.59
C MET A 47 6.30 -1.19 -6.48
N LYS A 48 6.37 0.13 -6.70
CA LYS A 48 7.62 0.88 -6.66
C LYS A 48 8.13 0.98 -5.21
N PRO A 49 9.46 1.01 -4.99
CA PRO A 49 10.05 1.08 -3.64
C PRO A 49 9.56 2.28 -2.82
N GLU A 50 9.34 3.43 -3.46
CA GLU A 50 8.89 4.66 -2.79
C GLU A 50 7.48 4.48 -2.21
N MET A 51 6.61 3.79 -2.93
CA MET A 51 5.26 3.48 -2.47
C MET A 51 5.27 2.46 -1.32
N LEU A 52 6.13 1.44 -1.39
CA LEU A 52 6.29 0.50 -0.28
C LEU A 52 6.80 1.21 0.99
N GLU A 53 7.72 2.15 0.84
CA GLU A 53 8.24 2.94 1.95
C GLU A 53 7.16 3.80 2.62
N ALA A 54 6.24 4.38 1.85
CA ALA A 54 5.08 5.07 2.42
C ALA A 54 4.17 4.10 3.20
N TYR A 55 3.87 2.91 2.65
CA TYR A 55 3.15 1.88 3.40
C TYR A 55 3.89 1.45 4.68
N ARG A 56 5.22 1.40 4.67
CA ARG A 56 6.04 1.07 5.85
C ARG A 56 5.89 2.11 6.96
N ILE A 57 5.67 3.37 6.61
CA ILE A 57 5.43 4.45 7.59
C ILE A 57 4.01 4.35 8.15
N CYS A 58 3.02 4.21 7.26
CA CYS A 58 1.62 3.98 7.65
C CYS A 58 1.46 2.71 8.50
N CYS A 59 2.40 1.76 8.47
CA CYS A 59 2.40 0.53 9.26
C CYS A 59 2.13 0.75 10.77
N LYS A 60 2.63 1.87 11.32
CA LYS A 60 2.41 2.24 12.73
C LYS A 60 1.33 3.32 12.93
N LEU A 61 0.73 3.79 11.85
CA LEU A 61 -0.19 4.92 11.82
C LEU A 61 -1.45 4.51 11.06
N ASP A 62 -2.32 3.76 11.73
CA ASP A 62 -3.50 3.14 11.11
C ASP A 62 -4.42 4.12 10.35
N HIS A 63 -4.42 5.39 10.77
CA HIS A 63 -5.25 6.47 10.23
C HIS A 63 -4.61 7.22 9.05
N GLU A 64 -3.32 7.01 8.79
CA GLU A 64 -2.62 7.74 7.75
C GLU A 64 -2.85 7.12 6.38
N ASP A 65 -3.12 7.99 5.41
CA ASP A 65 -3.22 7.64 4.01
C ASP A 65 -1.82 7.58 3.36
N VAL A 66 -1.60 6.56 2.54
CA VAL A 66 -0.31 6.35 1.87
C VAL A 66 0.02 7.48 0.89
N HIS A 67 -1.00 8.07 0.24
CA HIS A 67 -0.83 9.17 -0.70
C HIS A 67 -0.50 10.47 0.00
N ASP A 68 -1.05 10.72 1.18
CA ASP A 68 -0.72 11.90 1.99
C ASP A 68 0.72 11.82 2.49
N VAL A 69 1.15 10.63 2.96
CA VAL A 69 2.55 10.38 3.33
C VAL A 69 3.48 10.56 2.12
N MET A 70 3.10 10.12 0.93
CA MET A 70 3.88 10.34 -0.30
C MET A 70 3.96 11.83 -0.64
N ALA A 71 2.84 12.55 -0.60
CA ALA A 71 2.75 13.96 -0.94
C ALA A 71 3.60 14.82 0.00
N SER A 72 3.58 14.53 1.31
CA SER A 72 4.40 15.26 2.30
C SER A 72 5.91 15.12 2.09
N ARG A 73 6.35 14.16 1.27
CA ARG A 73 7.76 13.86 1.00
C ARG A 73 8.24 14.38 -0.36
N VAL A 74 7.33 14.75 -1.24
CA VAL A 74 7.65 15.51 -2.44
C VAL A 74 7.74 16.97 -1.98
N LEU A 75 8.97 17.45 -1.75
CA LEU A 75 9.18 18.88 -1.48
C LEU A 75 8.62 19.70 -2.66
N PRO A 76 7.85 20.76 -2.44
CA PRO A 76 7.61 21.74 -3.49
C PRO A 76 8.94 22.42 -3.83
N ASP A 77 9.29 22.46 -5.11
CA ASP A 77 10.41 23.26 -5.65
C ASP A 77 10.25 24.75 -5.31
#